data_AF-A0A831Y0U5-F1
#
_entry.id   AF-A0A831Y0U5-F1
#
_cell.length_a   1.000
_cell.length_b   1.000
_cell.length_c   1.000
_cell.angle_alpha   90.00
_cell.angle_beta   90.00
_cell.angle_gamma   90.00
#
_symmetry.space_group_name_H-M   'P 1'
#
loop_
_entity.id
_entity.type
_entity.pdbx_description
1 polymer ?
#
loop_
_entity_poly.entity_id
_entity_poly.type
_entity_poly.pdbx_seq_one_letter_code
_entity_poly.pdbx_strand_id
1 'polypeptide(L)' 'MVDPVFSVASFLLGAVVGSFLNVVILRLPTEGESIVFPSSRCPVCKTAIRWYDNIPVLSYII' A
#
# COMPACT_ATOMS: atom_id res chain seq x y z
N MET A 1 6.06 -23.10 -19.56
CA MET A 1 7.06 -22.17 -19.02
C MET A 1 6.39 -20.80 -19.01
N VAL A 2 6.12 -20.23 -17.83
CA VAL A 2 5.57 -18.87 -17.74
C VAL A 2 6.63 -17.90 -18.22
N ASP A 3 6.23 -16.93 -19.03
CA ASP A 3 7.18 -15.94 -19.52
C ASP A 3 7.65 -15.03 -18.36
N PRO A 4 8.92 -14.61 -18.35
CA PRO A 4 9.46 -13.76 -17.29
C PRO A 4 8.71 -12.43 -17.16
N VAL A 5 8.21 -11.88 -18.27
CA VAL A 5 7.49 -10.61 -18.31
C VAL A 5 6.18 -10.72 -17.51
N PHE A 6 5.39 -11.77 -17.75
CA PHE A 6 4.17 -12.06 -17.04
C PHE A 6 4.39 -12.29 -15.55
N SER A 7 5.49 -12.97 -15.20
CA SER A 7 5.86 -13.21 -13.81
C SER A 7 6.17 -11.90 -13.07
N VAL A 8 6.98 -11.03 -13.67
CA VAL A 8 7.31 -9.71 -13.11
C VAL A 8 6.07 -8.81 -13.04
N ALA A 9 5.27 -8.76 -14.10
CA ALA A 9 4.05 -7.97 -14.13
C ALA A 9 3.07 -8.40 -13.03
N SER A 10 2.87 -9.71 -12.86
CA SER A 10 1.99 -10.27 -11.82
C SER A 10 2.50 -9.94 -10.41
N PHE A 11 3.82 -9.98 -10.20
CA PHE A 11 4.43 -9.61 -8.92
C PHE A 11 4.22 -8.12 -8.59
N LEU A 12 4.49 -7.22 -9.55
CA LEU A 12 4.31 -5.78 -9.37
C LEU A 12 2.84 -5.43 -9.12
N LEU A 13 1.93 -6.00 -9.91
CA LEU A 13 0.49 -5.80 -9.72
C LEU A 13 0.04 -6.31 -8.36
N GLY A 14 0.46 -7.52 -7.98
CA GLY A 14 0.15 -8.09 -6.67
C GLY A 14 0.67 -7.24 -5.51
N ALA A 15 1.88 -6.70 -5.62
CA ALA A 15 2.45 -5.80 -4.61
C ALA A 15 1.65 -4.50 -4.47
N VAL A 16 1.26 -3.88 -5.60
CA VAL A 16 0.44 -2.65 -5.59
C VAL A 16 -0.95 -2.92 -5.01
N VAL A 17 -1.62 -3.97 -5.47
CA VAL A 17 -2.97 -4.34 -4.99
C VAL A 17 -2.94 -4.72 -3.51
N GLY A 18 -1.97 -5.53 -3.08
CA GLY A 18 -1.82 -5.93 -1.69
C GLY A 18 -1.56 -4.72 -0.77
N SER A 19 -0.70 -3.79 -1.19
CA SER A 19 -0.45 -2.55 -0.44
C SER A 19 -1.72 -1.71 -0.28
N PHE A 20 -2.49 -1.54 -1.35
CA PHE A 20 -3.74 -0.78 -1.30
C PHE A 20 -4.80 -1.46 -0.41
N LEU A 21 -4.96 -2.78 -0.52
CA LEU A 21 -5.90 -3.54 0.33
C LEU A 21 -5.57 -3.41 1.82
N ASN A 22 -4.30 -3.25 2.19
CA ASN A 22 -3.92 -3.00 3.59
C ASN A 22 -4.50 -1.67 4.12
N VAL A 23 -4.53 -0.62 3.29
CA VAL A 23 -5.19 0.65 3.63
C VAL A 23 -6.70 0.47 3.75
N VAL A 24 -7.30 -0.31 2.86
CA VAL A 24 -8.74 -0.62 2.92
C VAL A 24 -9.09 -1.34 4.21
N ILE A 25 -8.36 -2.40 4.57
CA ILE A 25 -8.61 -3.16 5.81
C ILE A 25 -8.53 -2.25 7.05
N LEU A 26 -7.59 -1.30 7.06
CA LEU A 26 -7.42 -0.36 8.17
C LEU A 26 -8.56 0.67 8.27
N ARG A 27 -9.04 1.20 7.14
CA ARG A 27 -9.98 2.34 7.13
C ARG A 27 -11.45 1.94 6.97
N LEU A 28 -11.75 0.81 6.33
CA LEU A 28 -13.12 0.37 6.04
C LEU A 28 -14.01 0.20 7.29
N PRO A 29 -13.49 -0.27 8.45
CA PRO A 29 -14.30 -0.36 9.67
C PRO A 29 -14.64 1.00 10.31
N THR A 30 -13.94 2.07 9.94
CA THR A 30 -14.17 3.42 10.47
C THR A 30 -15.26 4.11 9.65
N GLU A 31 -16.45 4.31 10.24
CA GLU A 31 -17.54 4.99 9.54
C GLU A 31 -17.15 6.41 9.10
N GLY A 32 -17.40 6.71 7.81
CA GLY A 32 -17.16 8.03 7.22
C GLY A 32 -15.68 8.35 6.92
N GLU A 33 -14.74 7.44 7.18
CA GLU A 33 -13.33 7.63 6.81
C GLU A 33 -13.11 7.36 5.32
N SER A 34 -12.44 8.30 4.63
CA SER A 34 -12.11 8.11 3.22
C SER A 34 -10.85 7.25 3.06
N ILE A 35 -10.90 6.31 2.10
CA ILE A 35 -9.81 5.38 1.78
C ILE A 35 -8.65 6.11 1.08
N VAL A 36 -8.96 7.15 0.30
CA VAL A 36 -7.99 7.82 -0.59
C VAL A 36 -7.40 9.08 0.05
N PHE A 37 -8.20 9.83 0.81
CA PHE A 37 -7.78 11.11 1.40
C PHE A 37 -8.24 11.20 2.86
N PRO A 38 -7.41 11.67 3.81
CA PRO A 38 -6.03 12.15 3.66
C PRO A 38 -5.00 11.02 3.44
N SER A 39 -3.74 11.37 3.25
CA SER A 39 -2.63 10.42 3.07
C SER A 39 -2.50 9.42 4.23
N SER A 40 -1.76 8.33 4.00
CA SER A 40 -1.46 7.34 5.03
C SER A 40 -0.89 8.00 6.30
N ARG A 41 -1.35 7.54 7.46
CA ARG A 41 -0.86 7.99 8.77
C ARG A 41 -0.59 6.80 9.66
N CYS A 42 0.33 6.94 10.60
CA CYS A 42 0.55 5.92 11.62
C CYS A 42 -0.72 5.77 12.49
N PRO A 43 -1.25 4.55 12.71
CA PRO A 43 -2.46 4.36 13.51
C PRO A 43 -2.25 4.71 14.99
N VAL A 44 -1.00 4.65 15.48
CA VAL A 44 -0.62 4.91 16.88
C VAL A 44 -0.31 6.38 17.12
N CYS A 45 0.73 6.93 16.48
CA CYS A 45 1.18 8.31 16.74
C CYS A 45 0.51 9.37 15.84
N LYS A 46 -0.27 8.96 14.84
CA LYS A 46 -1.01 9.83 13.90
C LYS A 46 -0.14 10.73 12.99
N THR A 47 1.19 10.59 13.01
CA THR A 47 2.08 11.26 12.05
C THR A 47 1.78 10.81 10.62
N ALA A 48 1.81 11.77 9.68
CA ALA A 48 1.66 11.49 8.25
C ALA A 48 2.85 10.66 7.75
N ILE A 49 2.57 9.58 7.04
CA ILE A 49 3.56 8.70 6.43
C ILE A 49 3.98 9.32 5.09
N ARG A 50 5.28 9.30 4.78
CA ARG A 50 5.77 9.83 3.51
C ARG A 50 5.31 8.92 2.37
N TRP A 51 5.11 9.49 1.19
CA TRP A 51 4.56 8.72 0.06
C TRP A 51 5.45 7.53 -0.33
N TYR A 52 6.77 7.67 -0.23
CA TYR A 52 7.71 6.59 -0.56
C TYR A 52 7.77 5.47 0.49
N ASP A 53 7.44 5.74 1.75
CA ASP A 53 7.38 4.71 2.79
C ASP A 53 6.26 3.68 2.49
N ASN A 54 5.27 4.06 1.68
CA ASN A 54 4.18 3.18 1.25
C ASN A 54 4.53 2.35 -0.02
N ILE A 55 5.71 2.51 -0.62
CA ILE A 55 6.12 1.74 -1.80
C ILE A 55 6.60 0.36 -1.34
N PRO A 56 5.93 -0.74 -1.75
CA PRO A 56 6.34 -2.08 -1.35
C PRO A 56 7.79 -2.37 -1.73
N VAL A 57 8.53 -3.00 -0.81
CA VAL A 57 9.94 -3.43 -0.96
C VAL A 57 10.94 -2.26 -1.04
N LEU A 58 10.66 -1.23 -1.82
CA LEU A 58 11.56 -0.10 -2.03
C LEU A 58 11.80 0.72 -0.76
N SER A 59 10.77 0.88 0.08
CA SER A 59 10.89 1.65 1.33
C SER A 59 11.85 1.07 2.37
N TYR A 60 12.24 -0.21 2.25
CA TYR A 60 13.22 -0.83 3.16
C TYR A 60 14.68 -0.51 2.82
N ILE A 61 14.92 0.02 1.61
CA ILE A 61 16.27 0.30 1.09
C ILE A 61 16.62 1.80 1.20
N ILE A 62 15.60 2.64 1.41
CA ILE A 62 15.70 4.10 1.54
C ILE A 62 15.75 4.47 3.01
#